data_AF-A0A068Y4Y5-F1
#
_entry.id   AF-A0A068Y4Y5-F1
#
_cell.length_a   1.000
_cell.length_b   1.000
_cell.length_c   1.000
_cell.angle_alpha   90.00
_cell.angle_beta   90.00
_cell.angle_gamma   90.00
#
_symmetry.space_group_name_H-M   'P 1'
#
loop_
_entity.id
_entity.type
_entity.pdbx_description
1 polymer ?
#
loop_
_entity_poly.entity_id
_entity_poly.type
_entity_poly.pdbx_seq_one_letter_code
_entity_poly.pdbx_strand_id
1 'polypeptide(L)'
;MKRSAIYALVFIIGILTVATATCILFSRMQYLVYRLNKVSGITPCGEGEDFCQGTANQSRFGGMDKMAREQWVQSQSAFVTTTMSFVSGIVGLFTIVPLGFISDRFGRKCGLLIAYTGFAIEAVLNALVMLLNLPLWILIFATLPSSILGNGLYGIMTQLYVCIVDLTEQKAEIMERRLSVMPQPIDNEMPPLPLERRRTRSILEKCEPKSVTTVQSSMASERLSFIALFEGCTGITLSVGTMAMGPVIQKFGFVFSGWVVLVLTGINAVLSVFLPNTRDLWYNPAVKEEKSQEFDRESRRKLLSVSPARTEDSPNPSSPLPKKSCCLALKQAFAFVTVPIIIEIIANLLAGMVAMTDIPILNLYFIGNPFTMTISQVGLAIGLRTIGCSIASGLFVLFNMFYLQPRLATPNAPALETSKASTSEGDVLCLTGAEVVAEKKVKILEARRIILFSLGGIFLVMAVSRFFYGLSSNFSKPTCFVLLFIGMTLNAFQFYGPLARALLSGLVTCEVQGLLYALVGFADALGSFIGSTAFPALFATTVFMNAGFVFHMGALILALAFVLTAINIYLLLYGKYK
;
A
#
# COMPACT_ATOMS: atom_id res chain seq x y z
N MET A 1 2.56 1.67 28.21
CA MET A 1 1.75 2.52 27.29
C MET A 1 0.46 1.78 26.96
N LYS A 2 -0.73 2.40 27.01
CA LYS A 2 -2.00 1.73 26.61
C LYS A 2 -1.96 1.40 25.11
N ARG A 3 -2.53 0.27 24.67
CA ARG A 3 -2.49 -0.20 23.25
C ARG A 3 -2.92 0.86 22.24
N SER A 4 -3.99 1.58 22.56
CA SER A 4 -4.50 2.67 21.72
C SER A 4 -3.46 3.77 21.48
N ALA A 5 -2.57 4.03 22.44
CA ALA A 5 -1.48 5.00 22.28
C ALA A 5 -0.34 4.47 21.38
N ILE A 6 -0.08 3.16 21.34
CA ILE A 6 0.89 2.58 20.40
C ILE A 6 0.35 2.65 18.96
N TYR A 7 -0.92 2.31 18.76
CA TYR A 7 -1.59 2.50 17.45
C TYR A 7 -1.55 3.96 17.00
N ALA A 8 -1.91 4.89 17.88
CA ALA A 8 -1.86 6.32 17.58
C ALA A 8 -0.45 6.77 17.21
N LEU A 9 0.58 6.31 17.92
CA LEU A 9 1.98 6.64 17.63
C LEU A 9 2.42 6.11 16.26
N VAL A 10 2.10 4.86 15.91
CA VAL A 10 2.38 4.28 14.58
C VAL A 10 1.70 5.09 13.47
N PHE A 11 0.45 5.48 13.67
CA PHE A 11 -0.28 6.33 12.72
C PHE A 11 0.36 7.70 12.56
N ILE A 12 0.70 8.36 13.67
CA ILE A 12 1.34 9.69 13.66
C ILE A 12 2.69 9.64 12.94
N ILE A 13 3.53 8.64 13.22
CA ILE A 13 4.82 8.45 12.53
C ILE A 13 4.60 8.26 11.03
N GLY A 14 3.63 7.43 10.63
CA GLY A 14 3.31 7.23 9.22
C GLY A 14 2.84 8.51 8.52
N ILE A 15 1.92 9.23 9.14
CA ILE A 15 1.41 10.52 8.66
C ILE A 15 2.56 11.52 8.48
N LEU A 16 3.39 11.72 9.50
CA LEU A 16 4.52 12.65 9.43
C LEU A 16 5.57 12.22 8.40
N THR A 17 5.82 10.92 8.25
CA THR A 17 6.74 10.40 7.22
C THR A 17 6.23 10.74 5.83
N VAL A 18 4.95 10.50 5.57
CA VAL A 18 4.33 10.81 4.26
C VAL A 18 4.25 12.32 4.03
N ALA A 19 3.96 13.12 5.05
CA ALA A 19 4.03 14.57 4.97
C ALA A 19 5.44 15.05 4.55
N THR A 20 6.46 14.54 5.22
CA THR A 20 7.87 14.85 4.92
C THR A 20 8.24 14.43 3.50
N ALA A 21 7.91 13.20 3.10
CA ALA A 21 8.20 12.68 1.77
C ALA A 21 7.51 13.52 0.69
N THR A 22 6.25 13.87 0.90
CA THR A 22 5.48 14.73 0.00
C THR A 22 6.13 16.09 -0.18
N CYS A 23 6.54 16.72 0.92
CA CYS A 23 7.22 18.00 0.92
C CYS A 23 8.53 17.92 0.12
N ILE A 24 9.32 16.85 0.31
CA ILE A 24 10.56 16.60 -0.43
C ILE A 24 10.27 16.40 -1.92
N LEU A 25 9.38 15.48 -2.28
CA LEU A 25 9.09 15.15 -3.69
C LEU A 25 8.61 16.39 -4.45
N PHE A 26 7.67 17.15 -3.88
CA PHE A 26 7.12 18.34 -4.52
C PHE A 26 8.18 19.45 -4.63
N SER A 27 8.86 19.78 -3.53
CA SER A 27 9.86 20.86 -3.50
C SER A 27 11.06 20.52 -4.39
N ARG A 28 11.51 19.26 -4.42
CA ARG A 28 12.61 18.79 -5.29
C ARG A 28 12.29 19.02 -6.77
N MET A 29 11.10 18.61 -7.21
CA MET A 29 10.69 18.79 -8.61
C MET A 29 10.57 20.26 -8.99
N GLN A 30 9.95 21.07 -8.12
CA GLN A 30 9.80 22.50 -8.34
C GLN A 30 11.17 23.22 -8.36
N TYR A 31 12.08 22.83 -7.48
CA TYR A 31 13.43 23.40 -7.41
C TYR A 31 14.25 23.03 -8.66
N LEU A 32 14.13 21.80 -9.14
CA LEU A 32 14.80 21.34 -10.36
C LEU A 32 14.38 22.17 -11.57
N VAL A 33 13.06 22.35 -11.76
CA VAL A 33 12.51 23.18 -12.83
C VAL A 33 12.95 24.63 -12.68
N TYR A 34 12.91 25.18 -11.46
CA TYR A 34 13.37 26.54 -11.16
C TYR A 34 14.83 26.76 -11.56
N ARG A 35 15.74 25.86 -11.18
CA ARG A 35 17.17 25.96 -11.51
C ARG A 35 17.41 25.82 -13.02
N LEU A 36 16.73 24.88 -13.66
CA LEU A 36 16.86 24.67 -15.11
C LEU A 36 16.26 25.83 -15.93
N ASN A 37 15.19 26.48 -15.46
CA ASN A 37 14.64 27.69 -16.09
C ASN A 37 15.61 28.87 -16.04
N LYS A 38 16.41 28.98 -14.99
CA LYS A 38 17.49 29.99 -14.90
C LYS A 38 18.63 29.68 -15.85
N VAL A 39 19.09 28.42 -15.87
CA VAL A 39 20.14 27.96 -16.79
C VAL A 39 19.73 28.14 -18.26
N SER A 40 18.48 27.80 -18.59
CA SER A 40 17.96 27.96 -19.94
C SER A 40 17.67 29.41 -20.29
N GLY A 41 17.70 30.35 -19.33
CA GLY A 41 17.46 31.79 -19.48
C GLY A 41 15.98 32.19 -19.65
N ILE A 42 15.03 31.33 -19.30
CA ILE A 42 13.59 31.66 -19.27
C ILE A 42 13.29 32.63 -18.12
N THR A 43 13.99 32.45 -16.99
CA THR A 43 13.92 33.34 -15.82
C THR A 43 15.26 34.05 -15.66
N PRO A 44 15.30 35.37 -15.41
CA PRO A 44 16.55 36.07 -15.18
C PRO A 44 17.25 35.55 -13.93
N CYS A 45 18.58 35.51 -13.97
CA CYS A 45 19.41 35.17 -12.82
C CYS A 45 19.56 36.37 -11.90
N GLY A 46 19.58 36.12 -10.59
CA GLY A 46 19.81 37.14 -9.57
C GLY A 46 21.30 37.41 -9.35
N GLU A 47 21.61 38.51 -8.68
CA GLU A 47 22.97 38.82 -8.23
C GLU A 47 23.47 37.75 -7.23
N GLY A 48 24.69 37.25 -7.42
CA GLY A 48 25.30 36.21 -6.58
C GLY A 48 24.97 34.75 -6.97
N GLU A 49 24.28 34.51 -8.09
CA GLU A 49 24.00 33.17 -8.60
C GLU A 49 25.07 32.69 -9.58
N ASP A 50 26.23 32.30 -9.06
CA ASP A 50 27.39 31.89 -9.88
C ASP A 50 27.10 30.70 -10.81
N PHE A 51 26.11 29.86 -10.48
CA PHE A 51 25.67 28.77 -11.36
C PHE A 51 25.04 29.24 -12.69
N CYS A 52 24.70 30.52 -12.79
CA CYS A 52 24.25 31.16 -14.03
C CYS A 52 25.39 31.79 -14.85
N GLN A 53 26.59 31.95 -14.28
CA GLN A 53 27.71 32.57 -14.98
C GLN A 53 28.16 31.65 -16.14
N GLY A 54 27.97 32.13 -17.37
CA GLY A 54 28.40 31.45 -18.60
C GLY A 54 27.33 30.65 -19.35
N THR A 55 26.11 30.46 -18.83
CA THR A 55 25.06 29.65 -19.49
C THR A 55 24.11 30.44 -20.38
N ALA A 56 23.82 31.71 -20.06
CA ALA A 56 22.96 32.56 -20.89
C ALA A 56 23.60 32.95 -22.24
N ASN A 57 24.94 32.88 -22.35
CA ASN A 57 25.71 33.16 -23.57
C ASN A 57 26.11 31.90 -24.35
N GLN A 58 25.61 30.70 -23.99
CA GLN A 58 25.88 29.50 -24.76
C GLN A 58 25.07 29.48 -26.05
N SER A 59 25.75 29.29 -27.18
CA SER A 59 25.19 29.03 -28.52
C SER A 59 24.08 27.96 -28.55
N ARG A 60 24.05 27.07 -27.54
CA ARG A 60 23.05 26.01 -27.36
C ARG A 60 21.60 26.51 -27.28
N PHE A 61 21.37 27.66 -26.65
CA PHE A 61 20.02 28.23 -26.49
C PHE A 61 19.78 29.44 -27.42
N GLY A 62 20.82 29.90 -28.12
CA GLY A 62 20.72 30.96 -29.10
C GLY A 62 19.82 30.55 -30.26
N GLY A 63 18.81 31.36 -30.57
CA GLY A 63 17.85 31.10 -31.64
C GLY A 63 16.73 30.11 -31.32
N MET A 64 16.65 29.56 -30.09
CA MET A 64 15.51 28.76 -29.69
C MET A 64 14.36 29.61 -29.16
N ASP A 65 13.15 29.31 -29.62
CA ASP A 65 11.93 29.90 -29.10
C ASP A 65 11.70 29.50 -27.63
N LYS A 66 10.92 30.32 -26.92
CA LYS A 66 10.57 30.09 -25.50
C LYS A 66 9.97 28.70 -25.26
N MET A 67 9.11 28.24 -26.17
CA MET A 67 8.46 26.93 -26.09
C MET A 67 9.47 25.77 -26.17
N ALA A 68 10.46 25.87 -27.06
CA ALA A 68 11.51 24.86 -27.19
C ALA A 68 12.41 24.82 -25.93
N ARG A 69 12.68 25.98 -25.32
CA ARG A 69 13.41 26.07 -24.04
C ARG A 69 12.63 25.43 -22.90
N GLU A 70 11.31 25.66 -22.83
CA GLU A 70 10.44 25.03 -21.81
C GLU A 70 10.40 23.51 -21.96
N GLN A 71 10.23 23.00 -23.18
CA GLN A 71 10.27 21.55 -23.46
C GLN A 71 11.62 20.92 -23.10
N TRP A 72 12.73 21.64 -23.35
CA TRP A 72 14.05 21.19 -22.92
C TRP A 72 14.15 21.09 -21.40
N VAL A 73 13.66 22.09 -20.66
CA VAL A 73 13.64 22.06 -19.18
C VAL A 73 12.81 20.88 -18.66
N GLN A 74 11.64 20.64 -19.24
CA GLN A 74 10.79 19.50 -18.90
C GLN A 74 11.49 18.16 -19.17
N SER A 75 12.10 18.02 -20.34
CA SER A 75 12.84 16.83 -20.75
C SER A 75 14.01 16.54 -19.79
N GLN A 76 14.83 17.56 -19.50
CA GLN A 76 15.96 17.41 -18.58
C GLN A 76 15.51 17.10 -17.15
N SER A 77 14.45 17.75 -16.67
CA SER A 77 13.92 17.47 -15.33
C SER A 77 13.44 16.02 -15.20
N ALA A 78 12.78 15.51 -16.23
CA ALA A 78 12.31 14.13 -16.28
C ALA A 78 13.46 13.12 -16.42
N PHE A 79 14.52 13.46 -17.15
CA PHE A 79 15.73 12.64 -17.25
C PHE A 79 16.44 12.53 -15.90
N VAL A 80 16.63 13.65 -15.19
CA VAL A 80 17.22 13.66 -13.85
C VAL A 80 16.38 12.83 -12.88
N THR A 81 15.05 12.95 -12.95
CA THR A 81 14.10 12.11 -12.19
C THR A 81 14.27 10.63 -12.50
N THR A 82 14.41 10.27 -13.77
CA THR A 82 14.70 8.89 -14.21
C THR A 82 15.96 8.36 -13.55
N THR A 83 17.05 9.13 -13.59
CA THR A 83 18.33 8.72 -13.00
C THR A 83 18.19 8.53 -11.49
N MET A 84 17.49 9.42 -10.79
CA MET A 84 17.22 9.29 -9.35
C MET A 84 16.46 7.99 -9.04
N SER A 85 15.37 7.72 -9.77
CA SER A 85 14.54 6.52 -9.57
C SER A 85 15.29 5.24 -9.92
N PHE A 86 16.09 5.25 -10.98
CA PHE A 86 16.86 4.08 -11.41
C PHE A 86 17.94 3.71 -10.39
N VAL A 87 18.76 4.70 -10.01
CA VAL A 87 19.85 4.51 -9.03
C VAL A 87 19.28 4.11 -7.67
N SER A 88 18.25 4.82 -7.20
CA SER A 88 17.64 4.53 -5.90
C SER A 88 16.87 3.22 -5.92
N GLY A 89 16.14 2.94 -6.99
CA GLY A 89 15.23 1.81 -7.07
C GLY A 89 15.95 0.46 -7.16
N ILE A 90 17.04 0.37 -7.92
CA ILE A 90 17.87 -0.85 -7.96
C ILE A 90 18.42 -1.15 -6.57
N VAL A 91 19.09 -0.17 -5.95
CA VAL A 91 19.68 -0.36 -4.62
C VAL A 91 18.59 -0.67 -3.59
N GLY A 92 17.49 0.07 -3.62
CA GLY A 92 16.36 -0.07 -2.70
C GLY A 92 15.66 -1.44 -2.76
N LEU A 93 15.51 -2.02 -3.96
CA LEU A 93 14.94 -3.36 -4.13
C LEU A 93 15.82 -4.44 -3.51
N PHE A 94 17.15 -4.29 -3.55
CA PHE A 94 18.05 -5.26 -2.93
C PHE A 94 18.17 -5.10 -1.41
N THR A 95 18.00 -3.88 -0.88
CA THR A 95 18.20 -3.58 0.55
C THR A 95 16.96 -3.80 1.41
N ILE A 96 15.76 -3.74 0.82
CA ILE A 96 14.51 -3.97 1.55
C ILE A 96 14.41 -5.41 2.10
N VAL A 97 15.02 -6.39 1.43
CA VAL A 97 15.04 -7.80 1.86
C VAL A 97 15.88 -7.98 3.14
N PRO A 98 17.18 -7.59 3.18
CA PRO A 98 17.97 -7.57 4.42
C PRO A 98 17.31 -6.78 5.55
N LEU A 99 16.67 -5.65 5.25
CA LEU A 99 15.96 -4.86 6.26
C LEU A 99 14.83 -5.66 6.92
N GLY A 100 14.09 -6.45 6.14
CA GLY A 100 13.09 -7.40 6.67
C GLY A 100 13.69 -8.39 7.66
N PHE A 101 14.79 -9.05 7.28
CA PHE A 101 15.50 -9.98 8.17
C PHE A 101 16.04 -9.32 9.44
N ILE A 102 16.58 -8.10 9.34
CA ILE A 102 17.06 -7.33 10.49
C ILE A 102 15.90 -6.97 11.42
N SER A 103 14.76 -6.53 10.87
CA SER A 103 13.54 -6.26 11.62
C SER A 103 13.03 -7.51 12.35
N ASP A 104 13.06 -8.67 11.68
CA ASP A 104 12.66 -9.95 12.26
C ASP A 104 13.65 -10.45 13.32
N ARG A 105 14.95 -10.14 13.21
CA ARG A 105 15.97 -10.62 14.17
C ARG A 105 16.15 -9.71 15.37
N PHE A 106 16.21 -8.40 15.16
CA PHE A 106 16.52 -7.39 16.19
C PHE A 106 15.29 -6.61 16.67
N GLY A 107 14.11 -6.85 16.09
CA GLY A 107 12.86 -6.21 16.46
C GLY A 107 12.45 -5.07 15.52
N ARG A 108 11.15 -4.76 15.52
CA ARG A 108 10.53 -3.80 14.59
C ARG A 108 11.07 -2.39 14.76
N LYS A 109 11.38 -2.00 15.99
CA LYS A 109 11.98 -0.70 16.30
C LYS A 109 13.32 -0.50 15.59
N CYS A 110 14.17 -1.54 15.60
CA CYS A 110 15.48 -1.49 14.96
C CYS A 110 15.34 -1.33 13.43
N GLY A 111 14.49 -2.15 12.80
CA GLY A 111 14.20 -2.04 11.37
C GLY A 111 13.65 -0.67 10.97
N LEU A 112 12.72 -0.12 11.76
CA LEU A 112 12.15 1.20 11.51
C LEU A 112 13.20 2.32 11.64
N LEU A 113 14.04 2.29 12.68
CA LEU A 113 15.09 3.31 12.89
C LEU A 113 16.14 3.31 11.78
N ILE A 114 16.54 2.13 11.30
CA ILE A 114 17.49 2.02 10.18
C ILE A 114 16.89 2.65 8.92
N ALA A 115 15.67 2.26 8.55
CA ALA A 115 14.97 2.82 7.39
C ALA A 115 14.77 4.33 7.51
N TYR A 116 14.38 4.79 8.71
CA TYR A 116 14.16 6.20 8.98
C TYR A 116 15.46 7.01 8.90
N THR A 117 16.58 6.46 9.36
CA THR A 117 17.89 7.15 9.30
C THR A 117 18.27 7.44 7.85
N GLY A 118 18.11 6.49 6.93
CA GLY A 118 18.35 6.73 5.51
C GLY A 118 17.45 7.80 4.92
N PHE A 119 16.15 7.75 5.24
CA PHE A 119 15.19 8.75 4.81
C PHE A 119 15.49 10.15 5.37
N ALA A 120 15.92 10.24 6.63
CA ALA A 120 16.30 11.49 7.26
C ALA A 120 17.55 12.11 6.61
N ILE A 121 18.55 11.30 6.27
CA ILE A 121 19.74 11.77 5.54
C ILE A 121 19.34 12.29 4.14
N GLU A 122 18.49 11.56 3.41
CA GLU A 122 17.95 12.05 2.12
C GLU A 122 17.24 13.40 2.30
N ALA A 123 16.37 13.53 3.31
CA ALA A 123 15.64 14.76 3.60
C ALA A 123 16.57 15.94 3.88
N VAL A 124 17.61 15.72 4.70
CA VAL A 124 18.61 16.73 5.04
C VAL A 124 19.40 17.14 3.81
N LEU A 125 19.87 16.20 2.99
CA LEU A 125 20.62 16.51 1.78
C LEU A 125 19.77 17.28 0.76
N ASN A 126 18.49 16.91 0.57
CA ASN A 126 17.56 17.66 -0.29
C ASN A 126 17.34 19.08 0.23
N ALA A 127 17.16 19.26 1.55
CA ALA A 127 17.03 20.58 2.15
C ALA A 127 18.31 21.42 1.99
N LEU A 128 19.49 20.82 2.20
CA LEU A 128 20.78 21.50 2.02
C LEU A 128 20.99 21.98 0.57
N VAL A 129 20.56 21.19 -0.42
CA VAL A 129 20.61 21.64 -1.83
C VAL A 129 19.77 22.89 -2.06
N MET A 130 18.58 22.96 -1.46
CA MET A 130 17.70 24.14 -1.56
C MET A 130 18.23 25.34 -0.76
N LEU A 131 18.80 25.10 0.41
CA LEU A 131 19.28 26.14 1.33
C LEU A 131 20.60 26.79 0.87
N LEU A 132 21.52 25.98 0.34
CA LEU A 132 22.87 26.40 -0.02
C LEU A 132 23.07 26.54 -1.54
N ASN A 133 22.00 26.42 -2.33
CA ASN A 133 22.03 26.48 -3.80
C ASN A 133 23.03 25.52 -4.47
N LEU A 134 23.23 24.34 -3.87
CA LEU A 134 24.21 23.35 -4.31
C LEU A 134 23.94 22.84 -5.75
N PRO A 135 24.94 22.24 -6.43
CA PRO A 135 24.75 21.70 -7.77
C PRO A 135 23.74 20.55 -7.81
N LEU A 136 22.98 20.47 -8.92
CA LEU A 136 21.84 19.55 -9.08
C LEU A 136 22.22 18.07 -8.99
N TRP A 137 23.46 17.68 -9.33
CA TRP A 137 23.94 16.30 -9.23
C TRP A 137 23.88 15.76 -7.80
N ILE A 138 23.98 16.64 -6.79
CA ILE A 138 23.88 16.25 -5.38
C ILE A 138 22.48 15.71 -5.06
N LEU A 139 21.42 16.14 -5.77
CA LEU A 139 20.09 15.55 -5.60
C LEU A 139 20.05 14.07 -5.99
N ILE A 140 20.89 13.63 -6.93
CA ILE A 140 21.01 12.22 -7.32
C ILE A 140 21.74 11.45 -6.21
N PHE A 141 22.81 12.00 -5.66
CA PHE A 141 23.49 11.39 -4.51
C PHE A 141 22.64 11.38 -3.25
N ALA A 142 21.75 12.36 -3.08
CA ALA A 142 20.86 12.48 -1.93
C ALA A 142 19.87 11.32 -1.79
N THR A 143 19.54 10.60 -2.88
CA THR A 143 18.63 9.46 -2.82
C THR A 143 19.32 8.17 -2.32
N LEU A 144 20.64 8.03 -2.52
CA LEU A 144 21.37 6.81 -2.17
C LEU A 144 21.27 6.40 -0.69
N PRO A 145 21.39 7.31 0.30
CA PRO A 145 21.28 6.93 1.71
C PRO A 145 19.95 6.26 2.06
N SER A 146 18.84 6.75 1.51
CA SER A 146 17.52 6.18 1.76
C SER A 146 17.35 4.83 1.06
N SER A 147 17.92 4.67 -0.14
CA SER A 147 17.97 3.39 -0.85
C SER A 147 18.76 2.34 -0.08
N ILE A 148 19.98 2.68 0.37
CA ILE A 148 20.90 1.75 1.05
C ILE A 148 20.31 1.26 2.37
N LEU A 149 19.71 2.15 3.15
CA LEU A 149 19.25 1.84 4.51
C LEU A 149 17.80 1.35 4.58
N GLY A 150 17.15 1.06 3.45
CA GLY A 150 15.81 0.47 3.48
C GLY A 150 14.81 1.02 2.48
N ASN A 151 15.24 1.45 1.29
CA ASN A 151 14.35 1.95 0.24
C ASN A 151 13.46 3.15 0.65
N GLY A 152 13.95 3.99 1.56
CA GLY A 152 13.31 5.24 2.00
C GLY A 152 11.87 5.07 2.48
N LEU A 153 10.95 5.82 1.85
CA LEU A 153 9.53 5.83 2.21
C LEU A 153 8.92 4.41 2.17
N TYR A 154 9.24 3.62 1.16
CA TYR A 154 8.64 2.30 0.99
C TYR A 154 9.00 1.35 2.14
N GLY A 155 10.27 1.29 2.54
CA GLY A 155 10.66 0.44 3.66
C GLY A 155 10.10 0.91 4.99
N ILE A 156 10.01 2.23 5.23
CA ILE A 156 9.34 2.77 6.43
C ILE A 156 7.87 2.32 6.45
N MET A 157 7.15 2.48 5.33
CA MET A 157 5.75 2.05 5.23
C MET A 157 5.61 0.55 5.43
N THR A 158 6.49 -0.28 4.86
CA THR A 158 6.51 -1.72 5.11
C THR A 158 6.68 -2.04 6.60
N GLN A 159 7.63 -1.39 7.29
CA GLN A 159 7.82 -1.61 8.74
C GLN A 159 6.60 -1.16 9.56
N LEU A 160 5.95 -0.05 9.19
CA LEU A 160 4.73 0.43 9.84
C LEU A 160 3.55 -0.52 9.59
N TYR A 161 3.39 -1.04 8.37
CA TYR A 161 2.39 -2.07 8.09
C TYR A 161 2.60 -3.29 8.96
N VAL A 162 3.84 -3.78 9.06
CA VAL A 162 4.18 -4.92 9.92
C VAL A 162 3.89 -4.63 11.40
N CYS A 163 4.16 -3.40 11.88
CA CYS A 163 3.76 -3.01 13.24
C CYS A 163 2.24 -3.08 13.44
N ILE A 164 1.44 -2.67 12.45
CA ILE A 164 -0.02 -2.79 12.49
C ILE A 164 -0.44 -4.26 12.54
N VAL A 165 0.21 -5.13 11.76
CA VAL A 165 -0.04 -6.58 11.77
C VAL A 165 0.23 -7.16 13.16
N ASP A 166 1.41 -6.92 13.72
CA ASP A 166 1.82 -7.44 15.04
C ASP A 166 0.81 -7.04 16.13
N LEU A 167 0.31 -5.79 16.08
CA LEU A 167 -0.68 -5.30 17.04
C LEU A 167 -2.06 -5.97 16.87
N THR A 168 -2.48 -6.23 15.62
CA THR A 168 -3.76 -6.92 15.35
C THR A 168 -3.71 -8.39 15.76
N GLU A 169 -2.59 -9.08 15.55
CA GLU A 169 -2.43 -10.50 15.87
C GLU A 169 -2.45 -10.74 17.38
N GLN A 170 -1.76 -9.88 18.15
CA GLN A 170 -1.79 -9.93 19.62
C GLN A 170 -3.21 -9.81 20.18
N LYS A 171 -4.08 -9.01 19.53
CA LYS A 171 -5.47 -8.83 19.95
C LYS A 171 -6.26 -10.14 19.83
N ALA A 172 -6.07 -10.91 18.76
CA ALA A 172 -6.73 -12.19 18.63
C ALA A 172 -6.27 -13.22 19.60
N GLU A 173 -4.96 -13.37 19.81
CA GLU A 173 -4.49 -14.46 20.67
C GLU A 173 -5.11 -14.34 22.07
N ILE A 174 -5.26 -13.11 22.56
CA ILE A 174 -5.95 -12.82 23.82
C ILE A 174 -7.43 -13.18 23.76
N MET A 175 -8.07 -12.94 22.63
CA MET A 175 -9.48 -13.28 22.40
C MET A 175 -9.67 -14.80 22.30
N GLU A 176 -8.80 -15.51 21.58
CA GLU A 176 -8.76 -16.97 21.51
C GLU A 176 -8.56 -17.59 22.89
N ARG A 177 -7.62 -17.06 23.70
CA ARG A 177 -7.44 -17.51 25.09
C ARG A 177 -8.66 -17.26 25.97
N ARG A 178 -9.34 -16.11 25.81
CA ARG A 178 -10.59 -15.86 26.55
C ARG A 178 -11.68 -16.85 26.18
N LEU A 179 -11.81 -17.16 24.89
CA LEU A 179 -12.78 -18.12 24.37
C LEU A 179 -12.45 -19.56 24.75
N SER A 180 -11.17 -19.93 24.86
CA SER A 180 -10.76 -21.28 25.27
C SER A 180 -10.90 -21.53 26.78
N VAL A 181 -10.85 -20.48 27.60
CA VAL A 181 -11.00 -20.57 29.06
C VAL A 181 -12.46 -20.46 29.50
N MET A 182 -13.36 -19.97 28.65
CA MET A 182 -14.79 -19.86 28.98
C MET A 182 -15.44 -21.25 28.94
N PRO A 183 -16.08 -21.72 30.04
CA PRO A 183 -16.77 -23.00 30.03
C PRO A 183 -17.83 -22.99 28.93
N GLN A 184 -17.83 -24.01 28.07
CA GLN A 184 -18.96 -24.21 27.16
C GLN A 184 -20.22 -24.41 28.02
N PRO A 185 -21.34 -23.75 27.69
CA PRO A 185 -22.57 -23.97 28.42
C PRO A 185 -22.96 -25.43 28.21
N ILE A 186 -22.86 -26.20 29.29
CA ILE A 186 -23.51 -27.50 29.39
C ILE A 186 -25.00 -27.18 29.32
N ASP A 187 -25.67 -27.72 28.31
CA ASP A 187 -27.12 -27.77 28.24
C ASP A 187 -27.63 -28.35 29.56
N ASN A 188 -28.15 -27.50 30.44
CA ASN A 188 -29.32 -27.73 31.30
C ASN A 188 -29.44 -26.63 32.38
N GLU A 189 -30.66 -26.07 32.45
CA GLU A 189 -31.22 -25.19 33.49
C GLU A 189 -30.56 -23.83 33.73
N MET A 190 -31.22 -22.78 33.22
CA MET A 190 -30.94 -21.38 33.53
C MET A 190 -31.99 -20.86 34.54
N PRO A 191 -31.64 -20.53 35.79
CA PRO A 191 -32.48 -19.68 36.63
C PRO A 191 -32.23 -18.21 36.28
N PRO A 192 -33.23 -17.31 36.43
CA PRO A 192 -33.10 -15.93 35.98
C PRO A 192 -32.26 -15.13 36.99
N LEU A 193 -31.13 -14.57 36.53
CA LEU A 193 -30.35 -13.58 37.28
C LEU A 193 -30.71 -12.14 36.86
N PRO A 194 -30.57 -11.16 37.76
CA PRO A 194 -31.36 -9.93 37.75
C PRO A 194 -30.80 -8.86 36.82
N LEU A 195 -31.71 -7.97 36.43
CA LEU A 195 -31.45 -6.70 35.74
C LEU A 195 -30.40 -5.85 36.49
N GLU A 196 -29.14 -5.90 36.08
CA GLU A 196 -28.16 -4.86 36.39
C GLU A 196 -27.75 -4.06 35.15
N ARG A 197 -28.30 -2.84 35.10
CA ARG A 197 -27.69 -1.58 34.66
C ARG A 197 -26.92 -1.61 33.33
N ARG A 198 -27.69 -1.37 32.29
CA ARG A 198 -27.36 -0.90 30.94
C ARG A 198 -26.35 0.26 30.95
N ARG A 199 -25.05 -0.01 31.10
CA ARG A 199 -23.96 0.93 30.80
C ARG A 199 -23.71 0.85 29.30
N THR A 200 -23.80 1.97 28.62
CA THR A 200 -23.58 2.15 27.17
C THR A 200 -22.20 1.64 26.75
N ARG A 201 -22.12 0.35 26.42
CA ARG A 201 -20.98 -0.25 25.72
C ARG A 201 -21.00 0.22 24.27
N SER A 202 -19.82 0.56 23.73
CA SER A 202 -19.71 1.07 22.36
C SER A 202 -20.18 0.00 21.37
N ILE A 203 -20.77 0.43 20.25
CA ILE A 203 -21.36 -0.46 19.23
C ILE A 203 -20.32 -1.43 18.63
N LEU A 204 -19.03 -1.14 18.75
CA LEU A 204 -17.92 -2.02 18.35
C LEU A 204 -17.82 -3.31 19.20
N GLU A 205 -18.39 -3.31 20.41
CA GLU A 205 -18.35 -4.43 21.35
C GLU A 205 -19.48 -5.44 21.11
N LYS A 206 -20.38 -5.18 20.14
CA LYS A 206 -21.59 -5.99 19.90
C LYS A 206 -21.37 -7.21 18.98
N CYS A 207 -20.17 -7.37 18.43
CA CYS A 207 -19.78 -8.48 17.55
C CYS A 207 -18.51 -9.19 18.06
N GLU A 208 -18.45 -9.54 19.35
CA GLU A 208 -17.37 -10.44 19.79
C GLU A 208 -17.57 -11.83 19.18
N PRO A 209 -16.54 -12.40 18.53
CA PRO A 209 -16.62 -13.71 17.88
C PRO A 209 -16.90 -14.82 18.91
N LYS A 210 -17.80 -15.74 18.55
CA LYS A 210 -18.28 -16.82 19.44
C LYS A 210 -17.42 -18.09 19.37
N SER A 211 -16.47 -18.18 18.43
CA SER A 211 -15.59 -19.35 18.25
C SER A 211 -14.21 -18.99 17.70
N VAL A 212 -13.19 -19.83 17.94
CA VAL A 212 -11.80 -19.62 17.49
C VAL A 212 -11.69 -19.43 15.97
N THR A 213 -12.45 -20.20 15.17
CA THR A 213 -12.45 -20.04 13.70
C THR A 213 -13.07 -18.71 13.25
N THR A 214 -14.02 -18.15 14.01
CA THR A 214 -14.54 -16.80 13.75
C THR A 214 -13.58 -15.69 14.19
N VAL A 215 -12.68 -15.97 15.14
CA VAL A 215 -11.63 -15.00 15.55
C VAL A 215 -10.65 -14.76 14.41
N GLN A 216 -10.17 -15.82 13.74
CA GLN A 216 -9.20 -15.69 12.64
C GLN A 216 -9.77 -14.95 11.42
N SER A 217 -11.04 -15.19 11.06
CA SER A 217 -11.68 -14.48 9.95
C SER A 217 -12.03 -13.03 10.31
N SER A 218 -12.51 -12.79 11.53
CA SER A 218 -12.76 -11.46 12.07
C SER A 218 -11.45 -10.63 12.16
N MET A 219 -10.34 -11.28 12.48
CA MET A 219 -9.02 -10.67 12.49
C MET A 219 -8.51 -10.22 11.14
N ALA A 220 -8.52 -11.10 10.14
CA ALA A 220 -8.05 -10.77 8.80
C ALA A 220 -8.82 -9.55 8.26
N SER A 221 -10.12 -9.53 8.55
CA SER A 221 -11.05 -8.45 8.28
C SER A 221 -10.72 -7.15 9.03
N GLU A 222 -10.49 -7.22 10.35
CA GLU A 222 -10.12 -6.05 11.17
C GLU A 222 -8.75 -5.48 10.77
N ARG A 223 -7.77 -6.33 10.48
CA ARG A 223 -6.44 -5.96 9.98
C ARG A 223 -6.54 -5.21 8.65
N LEU A 224 -7.34 -5.73 7.71
CA LEU A 224 -7.55 -5.08 6.41
C LEU A 224 -8.16 -3.68 6.59
N SER A 225 -9.12 -3.53 7.51
CA SER A 225 -9.74 -2.24 7.83
C SER A 225 -8.74 -1.24 8.43
N PHE A 226 -7.86 -1.66 9.34
CA PHE A 226 -6.81 -0.78 9.88
C PHE A 226 -5.77 -0.36 8.84
N ILE A 227 -5.32 -1.29 8.00
CA ILE A 227 -4.39 -0.98 6.90
C ILE A 227 -5.02 0.03 5.95
N ALA A 228 -6.28 -0.18 5.57
CA ALA A 228 -6.95 0.70 4.63
C ALA A 228 -7.29 2.08 5.24
N LEU A 229 -7.61 2.15 6.55
CA LEU A 229 -7.72 3.42 7.28
C LEU A 229 -6.38 4.17 7.30
N PHE A 230 -5.28 3.47 7.57
CA PHE A 230 -3.94 4.04 7.54
C PHE A 230 -3.58 4.55 6.14
N GLU A 231 -3.82 3.76 5.08
CA GLU A 231 -3.65 4.18 3.68
C GLU A 231 -4.48 5.44 3.38
N GLY A 232 -5.74 5.50 3.81
CA GLY A 232 -6.59 6.69 3.65
C GLY A 232 -6.03 7.94 4.34
N CYS A 233 -5.59 7.83 5.60
CA CYS A 233 -4.96 8.94 6.33
C CYS A 233 -3.68 9.42 5.63
N THR A 234 -2.85 8.49 5.15
CA THR A 234 -1.61 8.83 4.44
C THR A 234 -1.89 9.50 3.10
N GLY A 235 -2.92 9.08 2.37
CA GLY A 235 -3.35 9.72 1.13
C GLY A 235 -3.86 11.15 1.32
N ILE A 236 -4.66 11.40 2.38
CA ILE A 236 -5.09 12.76 2.74
C ILE A 236 -3.87 13.63 3.07
N THR A 237 -2.90 13.07 3.79
CA THR A 237 -1.68 13.79 4.17
C THR A 237 -0.83 14.15 2.95
N LEU A 238 -0.70 13.24 1.99
CA LEU A 238 -0.06 13.50 0.70
C LEU A 238 -0.77 14.64 -0.06
N SER A 239 -2.09 14.64 -0.06
CA SER A 239 -2.88 15.71 -0.69
C SER A 239 -2.62 17.07 -0.03
N VAL A 240 -2.85 17.17 1.28
CA VAL A 240 -2.68 18.41 2.04
C VAL A 240 -1.24 18.93 1.94
N GLY A 241 -0.24 18.03 1.98
CA GLY A 241 1.17 18.38 1.83
C GLY A 241 1.47 19.06 0.50
N THR A 242 0.97 18.54 -0.62
CA THR A 242 1.15 19.17 -1.94
C THR A 242 0.38 20.48 -2.09
N MET A 243 -0.86 20.55 -1.58
CA MET A 243 -1.67 21.79 -1.60
C MET A 243 -1.04 22.92 -0.78
N ALA A 244 -0.46 22.59 0.37
CA ALA A 244 0.17 23.57 1.26
C ALA A 244 1.54 24.01 0.74
N MET A 245 2.35 23.09 0.21
CA MET A 245 3.73 23.40 -0.19
C MET A 245 3.78 24.33 -1.42
N GLY A 246 2.82 24.26 -2.33
CA GLY A 246 2.74 25.14 -3.50
C GLY A 246 2.76 26.64 -3.14
N PRO A 247 1.77 27.13 -2.38
CA PRO A 247 1.73 28.50 -1.87
C PRO A 247 2.92 28.88 -1.00
N VAL A 248 3.42 27.94 -0.19
CA VAL A 248 4.60 28.17 0.65
C VAL A 248 5.83 28.50 -0.19
N ILE A 249 6.10 27.69 -1.22
CA ILE A 249 7.23 27.95 -2.15
C ILE A 249 7.01 29.25 -2.91
N GLN A 250 5.79 29.52 -3.39
CA GLN A 250 5.53 30.72 -4.17
C GLN A 250 5.67 32.02 -3.34
N LYS A 251 5.29 32.01 -2.07
CA LYS A 251 5.31 33.20 -1.19
C LYS A 251 6.63 33.38 -0.45
N PHE A 252 7.21 32.30 0.07
CA PHE A 252 8.39 32.35 0.94
C PHE A 252 9.67 31.81 0.28
N GLY A 253 9.58 31.26 -0.93
CA GLY A 253 10.71 30.71 -1.67
C GLY A 253 11.17 29.32 -1.20
N PHE A 254 12.18 28.79 -1.90
CA PHE A 254 12.69 27.43 -1.66
C PHE A 254 13.48 27.28 -0.35
N VAL A 255 14.08 28.35 0.16
CA VAL A 255 14.83 28.34 1.43
C VAL A 255 13.89 27.99 2.59
N PHE A 256 12.72 28.62 2.65
CA PHE A 256 11.72 28.32 3.69
C PHE A 256 11.20 26.88 3.57
N SER A 257 10.96 26.37 2.35
CA SER A 257 10.57 24.96 2.17
C SER A 257 11.64 23.98 2.67
N GLY A 258 12.92 24.31 2.52
CA GLY A 258 14.03 23.51 3.06
C GLY A 258 13.98 23.40 4.58
N TRP A 259 13.72 24.52 5.29
CA TRP A 259 13.53 24.51 6.74
C TRP A 259 12.30 23.71 7.18
N VAL A 260 11.18 23.83 6.47
CA VAL A 260 9.97 23.03 6.75
C VAL A 260 10.27 21.53 6.68
N VAL A 261 11.02 21.09 5.65
CA VAL A 261 11.46 19.69 5.52
C VAL A 261 12.32 19.27 6.71
N LEU A 262 13.31 20.08 7.11
CA LEU A 262 14.19 19.75 8.25
C LEU A 262 13.42 19.64 9.57
N VAL A 263 12.48 20.54 9.84
CA VAL A 263 11.66 20.52 11.05
C VAL A 263 10.78 19.28 11.09
N LEU A 264 10.10 18.96 9.98
CA LEU A 264 9.26 17.76 9.90
C LEU A 264 10.07 16.47 10.10
N THR A 265 11.26 16.39 9.48
CA THR A 265 12.19 15.27 9.69
C THR A 265 12.65 15.21 11.15
N GLY A 266 13.00 16.33 11.79
CA GLY A 266 13.42 16.35 13.19
C GLY A 266 12.33 15.83 14.13
N ILE A 267 11.09 16.30 13.98
CA ILE A 267 9.94 15.84 14.80
C ILE A 267 9.72 14.35 14.63
N ASN A 268 9.74 13.86 13.39
CA ASN A 268 9.48 12.46 13.09
C ASN A 268 10.63 11.53 13.54
N ALA A 269 11.87 12.01 13.54
CA ALA A 269 13.02 11.31 14.14
C ALA A 269 12.82 11.08 15.63
N VAL A 270 12.42 12.14 16.36
CA VAL A 270 12.17 12.08 17.80
C VAL A 270 11.04 11.08 18.10
N LEU A 271 9.93 11.14 17.37
CA LEU A 271 8.81 10.21 17.55
C LEU A 271 9.18 8.75 17.26
N SER A 272 10.01 8.51 16.24
CA SER A 272 10.49 7.17 15.90
C SER A 272 11.35 6.55 17.02
N VAL A 273 12.10 7.35 17.77
CA VAL A 273 12.88 6.88 18.93
C VAL A 273 11.97 6.46 20.09
N PHE A 274 10.83 7.13 20.28
CA PHE A 274 9.86 6.81 21.33
C PHE A 274 9.00 5.57 21.04
N LEU A 275 9.02 5.04 19.81
CA LEU A 275 8.27 3.84 19.49
C LEU A 275 8.80 2.64 20.31
N PRO A 276 7.95 1.96 21.10
CA PRO A 276 8.34 0.73 21.79
C PRO A 276 8.53 -0.40 20.78
N ASN A 277 9.35 -1.39 21.13
CA ASN A 277 9.54 -2.56 20.27
C ASN A 277 8.27 -3.41 20.29
N THR A 278 7.48 -3.36 19.20
CA THR A 278 6.21 -4.10 19.08
C THR A 278 6.41 -5.61 19.10
N ARG A 279 7.60 -6.10 18.71
CA ARG A 279 7.92 -7.52 18.77
C ARG A 279 7.94 -8.06 20.20
N ASP A 280 8.42 -7.29 21.17
CA ASP A 280 8.52 -7.73 22.57
C ASP A 280 7.15 -7.83 23.24
N LEU A 281 6.14 -7.13 22.70
CA LEU A 281 4.75 -7.29 23.12
C LEU A 281 4.13 -8.62 22.67
N TRP A 282 4.65 -9.21 21.59
CA TRP A 282 4.22 -10.50 21.04
C TRP A 282 5.02 -11.68 21.64
N TYR A 283 6.32 -11.51 21.85
CA TYR A 283 7.21 -12.56 22.34
C TYR A 283 7.07 -12.77 23.86
N ASN A 284 5.95 -13.37 24.31
CA ASN A 284 5.72 -13.67 25.71
C ASN A 284 6.36 -15.04 26.08
N PRO A 285 7.39 -15.10 26.94
CA PRO A 285 8.15 -16.32 27.23
C PRO A 285 7.31 -17.48 27.79
N ALA A 286 6.16 -17.21 28.42
CA ALA A 286 5.26 -18.23 28.96
C ALA A 286 4.69 -19.20 27.90
N VAL A 287 4.55 -18.75 26.64
CA VAL A 287 3.99 -19.58 25.55
C VAL A 287 5.00 -20.64 25.06
N LYS A 288 6.30 -20.38 25.26
CA LYS A 288 7.34 -21.33 24.87
C LYS A 288 7.36 -22.52 25.83
N GLU A 289 7.09 -22.35 27.12
CA GLU A 289 7.04 -23.47 28.05
C GLU A 289 5.82 -24.37 27.80
N GLU A 290 4.63 -23.81 27.56
CA GLU A 290 3.42 -24.58 27.26
C GLU A 290 3.50 -25.32 25.92
N LYS A 291 3.86 -24.63 24.81
CA LYS A 291 3.95 -25.28 23.49
C LYS A 291 5.13 -26.25 23.37
N SER A 292 6.24 -26.02 24.08
CA SER A 292 7.35 -26.97 24.10
C SER A 292 7.02 -28.21 24.94
N GLN A 293 6.31 -28.05 26.06
CA GLN A 293 5.85 -29.19 26.87
C GLN A 293 4.75 -29.99 26.18
N GLU A 294 3.84 -29.35 25.44
CA GLU A 294 2.77 -30.02 24.70
C GLU A 294 3.30 -30.78 23.47
N PHE A 295 4.26 -30.18 22.74
CA PHE A 295 4.96 -30.86 21.65
C PHE A 295 5.83 -32.03 22.13
N ASP A 296 6.50 -31.90 23.29
CA ASP A 296 7.27 -33.01 23.89
C ASP A 296 6.36 -34.14 24.41
N ARG A 297 5.18 -33.81 24.95
CA ARG A 297 4.16 -34.80 25.37
C ARG A 297 3.56 -35.55 24.19
N GLU A 298 3.24 -34.86 23.10
CA GLU A 298 2.66 -35.48 21.91
C GLU A 298 3.69 -36.34 21.15
N SER A 299 4.94 -35.88 21.12
CA SER A 299 6.07 -36.66 20.57
C SER A 299 6.37 -37.90 21.41
N ARG A 300 6.36 -37.80 22.75
CA ARG A 300 6.47 -38.99 23.64
C ARG A 300 5.29 -39.93 23.50
N ARG A 301 4.06 -39.44 23.35
CA ARG A 301 2.88 -40.30 23.11
C ARG A 301 2.98 -41.06 21.79
N LYS A 302 3.42 -40.40 20.71
CA LYS A 302 3.64 -41.03 19.40
C LYS A 302 4.80 -42.04 19.41
N LEU A 303 5.81 -41.81 20.24
CA LEU A 303 6.94 -42.75 20.45
C LEU A 303 6.57 -43.95 21.35
N LEU A 304 5.65 -43.77 22.30
CA LEU A 304 5.21 -44.81 23.24
C LEU A 304 4.01 -45.63 22.74
N SER A 305 3.32 -45.19 21.68
CA SER A 305 2.20 -45.92 21.07
C SER A 305 2.60 -46.95 20.01
N VAL A 306 3.90 -47.18 19.80
CA VAL A 306 4.41 -48.26 18.95
C VAL A 306 4.94 -49.36 19.87
N SER A 307 4.12 -50.38 20.11
CA SER A 307 4.50 -51.61 20.82
C SER A 307 4.59 -52.77 19.80
N PRO A 308 5.19 -53.93 20.14
CA PRO A 308 6.49 -54.33 19.63
C PRO A 308 6.37 -55.52 18.68
N ALA A 309 7.07 -55.51 17.56
CA ALA A 309 7.30 -56.75 16.82
C ALA A 309 8.58 -56.69 15.97
N ARG A 310 9.43 -57.68 16.26
CA ARG A 310 10.57 -58.21 15.47
C ARG A 310 11.90 -57.47 15.57
N THR A 311 12.66 -57.99 16.53
CA THR A 311 14.02 -58.52 16.41
C THR A 311 14.70 -58.45 15.04
N GLU A 312 15.97 -58.05 15.13
CA GLU A 312 17.14 -58.32 14.28
C GLU A 312 17.73 -57.16 13.45
N ASP A 313 19.02 -56.98 13.76
CA ASP A 313 20.14 -56.41 13.03
C ASP A 313 20.36 -54.90 12.95
N SER A 314 21.39 -54.48 13.71
CA SER A 314 22.18 -53.26 13.49
C SER A 314 22.91 -53.33 12.14
N PRO A 315 23.10 -52.22 11.40
CA PRO A 315 24.37 -51.51 11.58
C PRO A 315 24.37 -49.97 11.37
N ASN A 316 25.26 -49.34 12.14
CA ASN A 316 26.09 -48.15 11.87
C ASN A 316 25.50 -46.73 11.60
N PRO A 317 26.08 -45.68 12.25
CA PRO A 317 25.66 -44.29 12.12
C PRO A 317 26.53 -43.53 11.11
N SER A 318 26.13 -43.50 9.84
CA SER A 318 26.67 -42.49 8.90
C SER A 318 25.84 -42.41 7.62
N SER A 319 24.79 -41.60 7.63
CA SER A 319 24.34 -40.95 6.40
C SER A 319 23.82 -39.54 6.70
N PRO A 320 24.28 -38.51 5.97
CA PRO A 320 23.73 -37.17 6.10
C PRO A 320 22.31 -37.17 5.51
N LEU A 321 21.34 -36.60 6.23
CA LEU A 321 19.99 -36.37 5.70
C LEU A 321 20.09 -35.65 4.34
N PRO A 322 19.34 -36.08 3.31
CA PRO A 322 19.40 -35.47 2.00
C PRO A 322 18.91 -34.02 2.09
N LYS A 323 19.78 -33.05 1.81
CA LYS A 323 19.42 -31.63 1.66
C LYS A 323 18.36 -31.54 0.55
N LYS A 324 17.11 -31.24 0.92
CA LYS A 324 16.05 -30.95 -0.04
C LYS A 324 16.55 -29.84 -0.98
N SER A 325 16.52 -30.08 -2.28
CA SER A 325 16.90 -29.09 -3.30
C SER A 325 16.11 -27.80 -3.06
N CYS A 326 16.80 -26.66 -3.02
CA CYS A 326 16.20 -25.33 -2.81
C CYS A 326 15.02 -25.08 -3.78
N CYS A 327 15.15 -25.57 -5.01
CA CYS A 327 14.11 -25.45 -6.03
C CYS A 327 12.84 -26.25 -5.68
N LEU A 328 12.98 -27.41 -5.03
CA LEU A 328 11.86 -28.23 -4.56
C LEU A 328 11.19 -27.60 -3.34
N ALA A 329 11.97 -27.01 -2.43
CA ALA A 329 11.45 -26.25 -1.29
C ALA A 329 10.68 -24.99 -1.74
N LEU A 330 11.19 -24.28 -2.76
CA LEU A 330 10.53 -23.14 -3.38
C LEU A 330 9.22 -23.55 -4.08
N LYS A 331 9.26 -24.64 -4.86
CA LYS A 331 8.07 -25.18 -5.54
C LYS A 331 6.99 -25.60 -4.53
N GLN A 332 7.39 -26.18 -3.40
CA GLN A 332 6.46 -26.57 -2.34
C GLN A 332 5.90 -25.35 -1.58
N ALA A 333 6.70 -24.29 -1.40
CA ALA A 333 6.25 -23.03 -0.79
C ALA A 333 5.21 -22.27 -1.63
N PHE A 334 5.32 -22.31 -2.97
CA PHE A 334 4.38 -21.64 -3.88
C PHE A 334 3.31 -22.56 -4.49
N ALA A 335 3.10 -23.75 -3.92
CA ALA A 335 2.11 -24.71 -4.42
C ALA A 335 0.65 -24.19 -4.40
N PHE A 336 0.38 -23.14 -3.61
CA PHE A 336 -0.93 -22.48 -3.53
C PHE A 336 -1.20 -21.49 -4.69
N VAL A 337 -0.18 -21.15 -5.50
CA VAL A 337 -0.31 -20.17 -6.58
C VAL A 337 -1.03 -20.79 -7.77
N THR A 338 -2.28 -20.39 -7.97
CA THR A 338 -3.13 -20.82 -9.09
C THR A 338 -3.08 -19.81 -10.25
N VAL A 339 -3.54 -20.21 -11.44
CA VAL A 339 -3.60 -19.32 -12.62
C VAL A 339 -4.35 -18.01 -12.34
N PRO A 340 -5.53 -18.02 -11.68
CA PRO A 340 -6.23 -16.79 -11.28
C PRO A 340 -5.40 -15.86 -10.38
N ILE A 341 -4.61 -16.43 -9.47
CA ILE A 341 -3.75 -15.67 -8.57
C ILE A 341 -2.61 -15.02 -9.35
N ILE A 342 -1.98 -15.73 -10.29
CA ILE A 342 -0.92 -15.19 -11.15
C ILE A 342 -1.45 -14.02 -11.99
N ILE A 343 -2.59 -14.20 -12.64
CA ILE A 343 -3.21 -13.16 -13.48
C ILE A 343 -3.49 -11.91 -12.65
N GLU A 344 -4.02 -12.08 -11.45
CA GLU A 344 -4.33 -10.97 -10.54
C GLU A 344 -3.07 -10.25 -10.04
N ILE A 345 -2.01 -10.99 -9.73
CA ILE A 345 -0.72 -10.40 -9.34
C ILE A 345 -0.11 -9.59 -10.49
N ILE A 346 -0.20 -10.09 -11.73
CA ILE A 346 0.27 -9.36 -12.91
C ILE A 346 -0.58 -8.10 -13.13
N ALA A 347 -1.91 -8.20 -13.02
CA ALA A 347 -2.80 -7.04 -13.13
C ALA A 347 -2.48 -5.98 -12.06
N ASN A 348 -2.23 -6.42 -10.82
CA ASN A 348 -1.82 -5.54 -9.72
C ASN A 348 -0.44 -4.90 -9.97
N LEU A 349 0.53 -5.64 -10.53
CA LEU A 349 1.82 -5.10 -10.95
C LEU A 349 1.66 -4.01 -12.01
N LEU A 350 0.85 -4.25 -13.05
CA LEU A 350 0.57 -3.27 -14.10
C LEU A 350 -0.14 -2.02 -13.55
N ALA A 351 -1.09 -2.20 -12.63
CA ALA A 351 -1.73 -1.09 -11.94
C ALA A 351 -0.71 -0.29 -11.10
N GLY A 352 0.15 -1.00 -10.35
CA GLY A 352 1.23 -0.42 -9.55
C GLY A 352 2.26 0.36 -10.39
N MET A 353 2.49 -0.05 -11.64
CA MET A 353 3.32 0.72 -12.58
C MET A 353 2.78 2.12 -12.82
N VAL A 354 1.46 2.35 -12.81
CA VAL A 354 0.85 3.64 -13.21
C VAL A 354 0.32 4.44 -12.02
N ALA A 355 -0.12 3.77 -10.96
CA ALA A 355 -0.98 4.36 -9.94
C ALA A 355 -0.41 5.60 -9.22
N MET A 356 0.90 5.60 -8.93
CA MET A 356 1.57 6.63 -8.13
C MET A 356 2.78 7.25 -8.82
N THR A 357 3.18 6.69 -9.96
CA THR A 357 4.41 7.03 -10.70
C THR A 357 4.22 8.20 -11.67
N ASP A 358 2.97 8.55 -11.96
CA ASP A 358 2.58 9.67 -12.81
C ASP A 358 2.61 11.02 -12.08
N ILE A 359 2.68 11.05 -10.74
CA ILE A 359 2.67 12.30 -9.95
C ILE A 359 3.83 13.25 -10.32
N PRO A 360 5.10 12.81 -10.38
CA PRO A 360 6.20 13.70 -10.75
C PRO A 360 6.09 14.21 -12.18
N ILE A 361 5.44 13.45 -13.06
CA ILE A 361 5.26 13.80 -14.47
C ILE A 361 4.10 14.76 -14.65
N LEU A 362 2.99 14.56 -13.93
CA LEU A 362 1.90 15.54 -13.85
C LEU A 362 2.40 16.90 -13.37
N ASN A 363 3.34 16.91 -12.43
CA ASN A 363 4.01 18.13 -11.99
C ASN A 363 4.69 18.87 -13.15
N LEU A 364 5.51 18.18 -13.95
CA LEU A 364 6.14 18.76 -15.14
C LEU A 364 5.12 19.13 -16.23
N TYR A 365 4.10 18.29 -16.42
CA TYR A 365 3.06 18.46 -17.43
C TYR A 365 2.23 19.72 -17.19
N PHE A 366 1.87 20.02 -15.93
CA PHE A 366 1.10 21.21 -15.58
C PHE A 366 1.90 22.51 -15.73
N ILE A 367 3.22 22.47 -15.59
CA ILE A 367 4.08 23.63 -15.79
C ILE A 367 4.20 23.99 -17.28
N GLY A 368 4.10 23.01 -18.18
CA GLY A 368 4.24 23.22 -19.61
C GLY A 368 2.98 23.68 -20.33
N ASN A 369 3.15 23.99 -21.61
CA ASN A 369 2.05 24.23 -22.55
C ASN A 369 1.21 22.94 -22.73
N PRO A 370 -0.14 22.99 -22.74
CA PRO A 370 -1.02 24.16 -22.76
C PRO A 370 -1.39 24.76 -21.39
N PHE A 371 -0.97 24.18 -20.26
CA PHE A 371 -1.49 24.56 -18.94
C PHE A 371 -0.82 25.80 -18.35
N THR A 372 0.52 25.85 -18.40
CA THR A 372 1.36 26.94 -17.87
C THR A 372 0.94 27.34 -16.45
N MET A 373 0.75 26.36 -15.56
CA MET A 373 0.30 26.60 -14.19
C MET A 373 1.44 27.15 -13.32
N THR A 374 1.09 28.03 -12.40
CA THR A 374 1.99 28.48 -11.32
C THR A 374 2.24 27.37 -10.29
N ILE A 375 3.31 27.48 -9.50
CA ILE A 375 3.67 26.50 -8.47
C ILE A 375 2.51 26.21 -7.51
N SER A 376 1.75 27.24 -7.09
CA SER A 376 0.57 27.06 -6.24
C SER A 376 -0.55 26.29 -6.94
N GLN A 377 -0.81 26.60 -8.21
CA GLN A 377 -1.84 25.91 -9.00
C GLN A 377 -1.48 24.44 -9.24
N VAL A 378 -0.21 24.13 -9.48
CA VAL A 378 0.28 22.75 -9.63
C VAL A 378 0.10 21.98 -8.32
N GLY A 379 0.50 22.56 -7.19
CA GLY A 379 0.30 21.96 -5.86
C GLY A 379 -1.18 21.69 -5.55
N LEU A 380 -2.04 22.66 -5.87
CA LEU A 380 -3.49 22.53 -5.70
C LEU A 380 -4.08 21.42 -6.58
N ALA A 381 -3.70 21.34 -7.86
CA ALA A 381 -4.22 20.35 -8.79
C ALA A 381 -3.80 18.91 -8.41
N ILE A 382 -2.53 18.70 -8.07
CA ILE A 382 -2.03 17.39 -7.61
C ILE A 382 -2.69 17.00 -6.27
N GLY A 383 -2.86 17.97 -5.38
CA GLY A 383 -3.58 17.80 -4.12
C GLY A 383 -5.03 17.37 -4.32
N LEU A 384 -5.77 18.08 -5.18
CA LEU A 384 -7.17 17.76 -5.47
C LEU A 384 -7.33 16.37 -6.12
N ARG A 385 -6.40 15.98 -6.99
CA ARG A 385 -6.35 14.62 -7.56
C ARG A 385 -6.21 13.54 -6.48
N THR A 386 -5.35 13.76 -5.48
CA THR A 386 -5.05 12.78 -4.43
C THR A 386 -6.08 12.74 -3.30
N ILE A 387 -6.74 13.86 -3.00
CA ILE A 387 -7.80 13.90 -1.98
C ILE A 387 -9.00 13.06 -2.39
N GLY A 388 -9.39 13.11 -3.67
CA GLY A 388 -10.50 12.33 -4.21
C GLY A 388 -10.30 10.83 -4.00
N CYS A 389 -9.11 10.33 -4.34
CA CYS A 389 -8.72 8.93 -4.13
C CYS A 389 -8.79 8.53 -2.65
N SER A 390 -8.31 9.40 -1.77
CA SER A 390 -8.27 9.12 -0.32
C SER A 390 -9.66 9.10 0.30
N ILE A 391 -10.56 10.01 -0.12
CA ILE A 391 -11.96 10.05 0.31
C ILE A 391 -12.70 8.80 -0.19
N ALA A 392 -12.58 8.46 -1.47
CA ALA A 392 -13.23 7.28 -2.03
C ALA A 392 -12.76 5.98 -1.34
N SER A 393 -11.45 5.86 -1.09
CA SER A 393 -10.88 4.73 -0.34
C SER A 393 -11.42 4.68 1.09
N GLY A 394 -11.44 5.82 1.81
CA GLY A 394 -12.02 5.89 3.16
C GLY A 394 -13.50 5.51 3.23
N LEU A 395 -14.30 6.00 2.28
CA LEU A 395 -15.72 5.64 2.17
C LEU A 395 -15.91 4.14 1.88
N PHE A 396 -15.07 3.56 1.02
CA PHE A 396 -15.09 2.13 0.74
C PHE A 396 -14.74 1.29 1.98
N VAL A 397 -13.76 1.73 2.78
CA VAL A 397 -13.42 1.05 4.05
C VAL A 397 -14.60 1.08 5.02
N LEU A 398 -15.26 2.23 5.17
CA LEU A 398 -16.45 2.36 6.00
C LEU A 398 -17.57 1.45 5.48
N PHE A 399 -17.81 1.43 4.17
CA PHE A 399 -18.77 0.52 3.54
C PHE A 399 -18.43 -0.95 3.79
N ASN A 400 -17.17 -1.34 3.63
CA ASN A 400 -16.72 -2.71 3.88
C ASN A 400 -16.94 -3.11 5.36
N MET A 401 -16.53 -2.24 6.29
CA MET A 401 -16.62 -2.49 7.72
C MET A 401 -18.06 -2.51 8.24
N PHE A 402 -18.93 -1.61 7.77
CA PHE A 402 -20.29 -1.45 8.30
C PHE A 402 -21.36 -2.19 7.50
N TYR A 403 -21.14 -2.47 6.22
CA TYR A 403 -22.16 -3.07 5.36
C TYR A 403 -21.75 -4.46 4.85
N LEU A 404 -20.60 -4.57 4.20
CA LEU A 404 -20.21 -5.80 3.51
C LEU A 404 -19.89 -6.92 4.51
N GLN A 405 -19.08 -6.63 5.53
CA GLN A 405 -18.64 -7.62 6.51
C GLN A 405 -19.77 -8.13 7.41
N PRO A 406 -20.66 -7.29 7.98
CA PRO A 406 -21.76 -7.78 8.79
C PRO A 406 -22.70 -8.69 8.00
N ARG A 407 -23.01 -8.35 6.74
CA ARG A 407 -23.85 -9.19 5.87
C ARG A 407 -23.21 -10.52 5.51
N LEU A 408 -21.89 -10.57 5.36
CA LEU A 408 -21.16 -11.82 5.12
C LEU A 408 -21.01 -12.68 6.38
N ALA A 409 -21.00 -12.05 7.56
CA ALA A 409 -20.83 -12.71 8.85
C ALA A 409 -22.13 -13.31 9.41
N THR A 410 -23.30 -12.75 9.07
CA THR A 410 -24.60 -13.30 9.48
C THR A 410 -25.11 -14.31 8.46
N PRO A 411 -25.26 -15.60 8.80
CA PRO A 411 -26.17 -16.47 8.06
C PRO A 411 -27.55 -15.80 8.10
N ASN A 412 -28.25 -15.73 6.97
CA ASN A 412 -29.65 -15.33 7.01
C ASN A 412 -30.37 -16.44 7.77
N ALA A 413 -30.65 -16.24 9.06
CA ALA A 413 -31.78 -16.91 9.65
C ALA A 413 -32.99 -16.42 8.83
N PRO A 414 -33.76 -17.31 8.18
CA PRO A 414 -34.94 -16.88 7.47
C PRO A 414 -35.80 -16.07 8.43
N ALA A 415 -36.12 -14.85 8.02
CA ALA A 415 -37.06 -14.01 8.74
C ALA A 415 -38.40 -14.74 8.76
N LEU A 416 -38.71 -15.39 9.88
CA LEU A 416 -40.06 -15.81 10.20
C LEU A 416 -40.84 -14.52 10.53
N GLU A 417 -41.18 -13.75 9.49
CA GLU A 417 -42.25 -12.78 9.63
C GLU A 417 -43.55 -13.56 9.77
N THR A 418 -44.06 -13.51 11.00
CA THR A 418 -45.42 -13.83 11.38
C THR A 418 -46.43 -13.25 10.39
N SER A 419 -47.04 -14.12 9.59
CA SER A 419 -48.43 -13.98 9.19
C SER A 419 -49.16 -15.29 9.48
N LYS A 420 -50.10 -15.21 10.42
CA LYS A 420 -50.97 -16.30 10.86
C LYS A 420 -51.90 -16.70 9.72
N ALA A 421 -51.95 -17.99 9.37
CA ALA A 421 -53.18 -18.80 9.38
C ALA A 421 -52.94 -20.25 8.93
N SER A 422 -53.35 -21.16 9.83
CA SER A 422 -53.85 -22.54 9.62
C SER A 422 -52.94 -23.67 9.10
N THR A 423 -52.72 -24.62 10.03
CA THR A 423 -52.70 -26.10 9.88
C THR A 423 -51.60 -26.80 9.09
N SER A 424 -50.61 -27.36 9.80
CA SER A 424 -50.45 -28.82 10.02
C SER A 424 -49.14 -29.07 10.78
N GLU A 425 -49.21 -29.89 11.82
CA GLU A 425 -48.06 -30.39 12.57
C GLU A 425 -47.17 -31.28 11.67
N GLY A 426 -45.86 -31.26 11.94
CA GLY A 426 -44.93 -32.33 11.55
C GLY A 426 -44.05 -32.06 10.34
N ASP A 427 -43.20 -31.03 10.39
CA ASP A 427 -41.81 -31.11 9.91
C ASP A 427 -41.06 -29.84 10.31
N VAL A 428 -40.24 -29.94 11.37
CA VAL A 428 -39.19 -28.95 11.59
C VAL A 428 -38.17 -29.20 10.47
N LEU A 429 -38.26 -28.42 9.39
CA LEU A 429 -37.27 -28.41 8.32
C LEU A 429 -35.94 -27.89 8.89
N CYS A 430 -35.21 -28.79 9.55
CA CYS A 430 -33.85 -28.56 9.98
C CYS A 430 -33.01 -28.54 8.72
N LEU A 431 -32.66 -27.34 8.25
CA LEU A 431 -31.68 -27.14 7.19
C LEU A 431 -30.47 -28.04 7.47
N THR A 432 -30.24 -29.03 6.60
CA THR A 432 -29.15 -29.97 6.80
C THR A 432 -27.82 -29.20 6.74
N GLY A 433 -26.80 -29.62 7.49
CA GLY A 433 -25.49 -28.94 7.49
C GLY A 433 -24.89 -28.76 6.08
N ALA A 434 -25.28 -29.61 5.12
CA ALA A 434 -24.92 -29.50 3.71
C ALA A 434 -25.59 -28.31 2.99
N GLU A 435 -26.85 -28.01 3.27
CA GLU A 435 -27.58 -26.89 2.68
C GLU A 435 -27.07 -25.54 3.23
N VAL A 436 -26.75 -25.46 4.52
CA VAL A 436 -26.11 -24.27 5.12
C VAL A 436 -24.73 -24.02 4.51
N VAL A 437 -23.96 -25.08 4.25
CA VAL A 437 -22.66 -24.98 3.57
C VAL A 437 -22.81 -24.59 2.10
N ALA A 438 -23.85 -25.08 1.41
CA ALA A 438 -24.15 -24.72 0.03
C ALA A 438 -24.57 -23.25 -0.09
N GLU A 439 -25.48 -22.77 0.77
CA GLU A 439 -25.91 -21.36 0.80
C GLU A 439 -24.73 -20.42 1.09
N LYS A 440 -23.85 -20.81 2.02
CA LYS A 440 -22.62 -20.06 2.32
C LYS A 440 -21.67 -20.00 1.12
N LYS A 441 -21.50 -21.09 0.36
CA LYS A 441 -20.68 -21.11 -0.85
C LYS A 441 -21.25 -20.20 -1.94
N VAL A 442 -22.56 -20.18 -2.13
CA VAL A 442 -23.24 -19.31 -3.11
C VAL A 442 -23.02 -17.83 -2.76
N LYS A 443 -23.21 -17.43 -1.50
CA LYS A 443 -22.98 -16.05 -1.06
C LYS A 443 -21.52 -15.60 -1.19
N ILE A 444 -20.56 -16.49 -0.93
CA ILE A 444 -19.13 -16.20 -1.11
C ILE A 444 -18.80 -16.02 -2.61
N LEU A 445 -19.35 -16.85 -3.49
CA LEU A 445 -19.18 -16.70 -4.94
C LEU A 445 -19.79 -15.40 -5.46
N GLU A 446 -20.94 -15.00 -4.94
CA GLU A 446 -21.60 -13.73 -5.29
C GLU A 446 -20.77 -12.52 -4.83
N ALA A 447 -20.25 -12.54 -3.60
CA ALA A 447 -19.36 -11.50 -3.10
C ALA A 447 -18.07 -11.39 -3.92
N ARG A 448 -17.45 -12.53 -4.28
CA ARG A 448 -16.27 -12.56 -5.16
C ARG A 448 -16.57 -11.99 -6.54
N ARG A 449 -17.74 -12.29 -7.10
CA ARG A 449 -18.20 -11.74 -8.37
C ARG A 449 -18.28 -10.21 -8.31
N ILE A 450 -18.89 -9.66 -7.28
CA ILE A 450 -19.00 -8.21 -7.08
C ILE A 450 -17.61 -7.56 -6.97
N ILE A 451 -16.70 -8.18 -6.21
CA ILE A 451 -15.31 -7.70 -6.06
C ILE A 451 -14.56 -7.70 -7.40
N LEU A 452 -14.68 -8.75 -8.20
CA LEU A 452 -14.00 -8.81 -9.50
C LEU A 452 -14.55 -7.76 -10.50
N PHE A 453 -15.88 -7.61 -10.60
CA PHE A 453 -16.46 -6.60 -11.49
C PHE A 453 -16.13 -5.18 -11.05
N SER A 454 -16.14 -4.90 -9.73
CA SER A 454 -15.72 -3.60 -9.22
C SER A 454 -14.24 -3.33 -9.49
N LEU A 455 -13.36 -4.32 -9.37
CA LEU A 455 -11.94 -4.18 -9.67
C LEU A 455 -11.69 -3.88 -11.16
N GLY A 456 -12.34 -4.64 -12.06
CA GLY A 456 -12.29 -4.37 -13.49
C GLY A 456 -12.82 -2.97 -13.83
N GLY A 457 -13.95 -2.57 -13.22
CA GLY A 457 -14.49 -1.22 -13.37
C GLY A 457 -13.51 -0.12 -12.94
N ILE A 458 -12.80 -0.31 -11.82
CA ILE A 458 -11.78 0.64 -11.35
C ILE A 458 -10.64 0.76 -12.37
N PHE A 459 -10.09 -0.36 -12.87
CA PHE A 459 -9.02 -0.31 -13.88
C PHE A 459 -9.46 0.37 -15.17
N LEU A 460 -10.70 0.16 -15.61
CA LEU A 460 -11.26 0.86 -16.76
C LEU A 460 -11.36 2.37 -16.51
N VAL A 461 -11.90 2.78 -15.35
CA VAL A 461 -12.00 4.20 -14.97
C VAL A 461 -10.62 4.86 -14.89
N MET A 462 -9.62 4.16 -14.33
CA MET A 462 -8.24 4.64 -14.30
C MET A 462 -7.65 4.79 -15.71
N ALA A 463 -7.89 3.82 -16.60
CA ALA A 463 -7.42 3.91 -17.99
C ALA A 463 -8.03 5.12 -18.72
N VAL A 464 -9.34 5.32 -18.57
CA VAL A 464 -10.06 6.48 -19.14
C VAL A 464 -9.54 7.79 -18.56
N SER A 465 -9.27 7.86 -17.26
CA SER A 465 -8.66 9.03 -16.60
C SER A 465 -7.32 9.41 -17.25
N ARG A 466 -6.43 8.44 -17.47
CA ARG A 466 -5.11 8.69 -18.12
C ARG A 466 -5.25 9.05 -19.58
N PHE A 467 -6.23 8.47 -20.27
CA PHE A 467 -6.54 8.85 -21.64
C PHE A 467 -6.93 10.32 -21.73
N PHE A 468 -7.77 10.81 -20.82
CA PHE A 468 -8.13 12.24 -20.75
C PHE A 468 -6.95 13.14 -20.42
N TYR A 469 -6.02 12.72 -19.55
CA TYR A 469 -4.77 13.46 -19.34
C TYR A 469 -3.97 13.57 -20.64
N GLY A 470 -3.75 12.47 -21.37
CA GLY A 470 -3.02 12.51 -22.64
C GLY A 470 -3.72 13.36 -23.70
N LEU A 471 -5.05 13.26 -23.78
CA LEU A 471 -5.86 14.02 -24.73
C LEU A 471 -5.81 15.53 -24.46
N SER A 472 -5.67 15.93 -23.20
CA SER A 472 -5.73 17.33 -22.79
C SER A 472 -4.61 18.23 -23.36
N SER A 473 -3.46 17.67 -23.74
CA SER A 473 -2.36 18.46 -24.35
C SER A 473 -2.62 18.84 -25.80
N ASN A 474 -3.54 18.16 -26.48
CA ASN A 474 -3.83 18.41 -27.90
C ASN A 474 -4.74 19.62 -28.11
N PHE A 475 -5.33 20.16 -27.03
CA PHE A 475 -6.28 21.25 -27.09
C PHE A 475 -5.70 22.53 -26.46
N SER A 476 -6.17 23.68 -26.94
CA SER A 476 -5.88 24.97 -26.32
C SER A 476 -6.79 25.26 -25.12
N LYS A 477 -6.47 26.33 -24.38
CA LYS A 477 -7.34 26.85 -23.31
C LYS A 477 -8.66 27.34 -23.91
N PRO A 478 -9.84 27.05 -23.30
CA PRO A 478 -10.06 26.43 -22.00
C PRO A 478 -10.26 24.89 -22.04
N THR A 479 -10.42 24.30 -23.22
CA THR A 479 -10.78 22.88 -23.40
C THR A 479 -9.78 21.93 -22.75
N CYS A 480 -8.48 22.27 -22.78
CA CYS A 480 -7.44 21.50 -22.10
C CYS A 480 -7.72 21.31 -20.60
N PHE A 481 -8.19 22.37 -19.90
CA PHE A 481 -8.51 22.30 -18.48
C PHE A 481 -9.75 21.45 -18.23
N VAL A 482 -10.79 21.56 -19.06
CA VAL A 482 -12.02 20.75 -18.91
C VAL A 482 -11.68 19.26 -18.99
N LEU A 483 -10.92 18.85 -20.01
CA LEU A 483 -10.49 17.45 -20.16
C LEU A 483 -9.60 17.00 -18.99
N LEU A 484 -8.71 17.87 -18.52
CA LEU A 484 -7.88 17.60 -17.35
C LEU A 484 -8.72 17.36 -16.09
N PHE A 485 -9.71 18.23 -15.82
CA PHE A 485 -10.60 18.10 -14.66
C PHE A 485 -11.44 16.83 -14.74
N ILE A 486 -11.95 16.45 -15.92
CA ILE A 486 -12.63 15.16 -16.14
C ILE A 486 -11.68 14.00 -15.81
N GLY A 487 -10.43 14.05 -16.28
CA GLY A 487 -9.43 13.04 -15.93
C GLY A 487 -9.17 12.96 -14.42
N MET A 488 -9.10 14.10 -13.73
CA MET A 488 -8.88 14.17 -12.28
C MET A 488 -10.07 13.67 -11.46
N THR A 489 -11.30 13.97 -11.87
CA THR A 489 -12.50 13.47 -11.18
C THR A 489 -12.64 11.97 -11.33
N LEU A 490 -12.38 11.41 -12.53
CA LEU A 490 -12.32 9.96 -12.73
C LEU A 490 -11.22 9.31 -11.90
N ASN A 491 -10.08 9.98 -11.71
CA ASN A 491 -9.01 9.47 -10.86
C ASN A 491 -9.38 9.39 -9.37
N ALA A 492 -10.46 10.05 -8.93
CA ALA A 492 -10.90 9.96 -7.55
C ALA A 492 -11.31 8.54 -7.14
N PHE A 493 -11.61 7.65 -8.11
CA PHE A 493 -12.04 6.27 -7.84
C PHE A 493 -10.89 5.25 -7.81
N GLN A 494 -9.64 5.70 -7.64
CA GLN A 494 -8.44 4.88 -7.72
C GLN A 494 -8.16 4.05 -6.45
N PHE A 495 -9.12 3.28 -5.94
CA PHE A 495 -9.00 2.52 -4.67
C PHE A 495 -8.79 0.99 -4.85
N TYR A 496 -8.00 0.57 -5.84
CA TYR A 496 -7.86 -0.85 -6.19
C TYR A 496 -7.10 -1.71 -5.16
N GLY A 497 -6.15 -1.14 -4.40
CA GLY A 497 -5.25 -1.91 -3.52
C GLY A 497 -5.97 -2.77 -2.46
N PRO A 498 -6.86 -2.20 -1.64
CA PRO A 498 -7.65 -2.98 -0.68
C PRO A 498 -8.53 -4.04 -1.35
N LEU A 499 -9.08 -3.74 -2.53
CA LEU A 499 -9.97 -4.63 -3.26
C LEU A 499 -9.22 -5.84 -3.84
N ALA A 500 -8.05 -5.61 -4.44
CA ALA A 500 -7.15 -6.66 -4.92
C ALA A 500 -6.70 -7.57 -3.77
N ARG A 501 -6.32 -6.99 -2.62
CA ARG A 501 -5.97 -7.73 -1.40
C ARG A 501 -7.12 -8.56 -0.86
N ALA A 502 -8.33 -8.01 -0.82
CA ALA A 502 -9.54 -8.73 -0.39
C ALA A 502 -9.86 -9.91 -1.33
N LEU A 503 -9.76 -9.70 -2.64
CA LEU A 503 -9.95 -10.75 -3.64
C LEU A 503 -8.96 -11.89 -3.44
N LEU A 504 -7.66 -11.55 -3.42
CA LEU A 504 -6.57 -12.51 -3.28
C LEU A 504 -6.66 -13.29 -1.96
N SER A 505 -6.90 -12.60 -0.84
CA SER A 505 -7.09 -13.24 0.46
C SER A 505 -8.27 -14.18 0.50
N GLY A 506 -9.29 -13.94 -0.34
CA GLY A 506 -10.44 -14.82 -0.49
C GLY A 506 -10.14 -16.09 -1.29
N LEU A 507 -9.12 -16.10 -2.16
CA LEU A 507 -8.74 -17.25 -3.01
C LEU A 507 -7.85 -18.28 -2.31
N VAL A 508 -7.36 -17.96 -1.11
CA VAL A 508 -6.28 -18.68 -0.45
C VAL A 508 -6.67 -19.02 0.99
N THR A 509 -6.26 -20.19 1.47
CA THR A 509 -6.49 -20.62 2.87
C THR A 509 -5.69 -19.75 3.84
N CYS A 510 -6.20 -19.60 5.08
CA CYS A 510 -5.58 -18.73 6.09
C CYS A 510 -4.09 -19.05 6.36
N GLU A 511 -3.67 -20.30 6.19
CA GLU A 511 -2.31 -20.79 6.45
C GLU A 511 -1.24 -20.16 5.55
N VAL A 512 -1.58 -19.77 4.31
CA VAL A 512 -0.60 -19.25 3.33
C VAL A 512 -0.87 -17.79 2.94
N GLN A 513 -1.78 -17.11 3.64
CA GLN A 513 -2.09 -15.69 3.42
C GLN A 513 -0.86 -14.79 3.61
N GLY A 514 0.02 -15.09 4.56
CA GLY A 514 1.25 -14.31 4.77
C GLY A 514 2.16 -14.28 3.54
N LEU A 515 2.33 -15.43 2.88
CA LEU A 515 3.15 -15.55 1.67
C LEU A 515 2.49 -14.86 0.46
N LEU A 516 1.16 -14.94 0.36
CA LEU A 516 0.39 -14.20 -0.64
C LEU A 516 0.58 -12.69 -0.50
N TYR A 517 0.47 -12.13 0.71
CA TYR A 517 0.67 -10.70 0.94
C TYR A 517 2.11 -10.25 0.65
N ALA A 518 3.12 -11.10 0.92
CA ALA A 518 4.50 -10.82 0.53
C ALA A 518 4.65 -10.74 -1.00
N LEU A 519 3.99 -11.63 -1.74
CA LEU A 519 4.00 -11.64 -3.20
C LEU A 519 3.29 -10.41 -3.80
N VAL A 520 2.15 -10.00 -3.22
CA VAL A 520 1.45 -8.76 -3.59
C VAL A 520 2.33 -7.54 -3.33
N GLY A 521 2.95 -7.45 -2.15
CA GLY A 521 3.83 -6.34 -1.80
C GLY A 521 5.07 -6.25 -2.70
N PHE A 522 5.64 -7.41 -3.10
CA PHE A 522 6.73 -7.45 -4.08
C PHE A 522 6.27 -6.94 -5.45
N ALA A 523 5.08 -7.36 -5.91
CA ALA A 523 4.51 -6.89 -7.18
C ALA A 523 4.24 -5.37 -7.17
N ASP A 524 3.72 -4.83 -6.06
CA ASP A 524 3.51 -3.38 -5.86
C ASP A 524 4.83 -2.59 -5.93
N ALA A 525 5.87 -3.09 -5.25
CA ALA A 525 7.19 -2.47 -5.20
C ALA A 525 7.88 -2.51 -6.57
N LEU A 526 7.85 -3.66 -7.24
CA LEU A 526 8.42 -3.84 -8.57
C LEU A 526 7.70 -2.98 -9.60
N GLY A 527 6.36 -2.97 -9.58
CA GLY A 527 5.56 -2.11 -10.45
C GLY A 527 5.90 -0.63 -10.25
N SER A 528 5.93 -0.15 -9.00
CA SER A 528 6.28 1.23 -8.68
C SER A 528 7.69 1.60 -9.13
N PHE A 529 8.67 0.70 -8.98
CA PHE A 529 10.03 0.91 -9.47
C PHE A 529 10.07 1.06 -11.00
N ILE A 530 9.45 0.14 -11.73
CA ILE A 530 9.41 0.17 -13.19
C ILE A 530 8.74 1.46 -13.65
N GLY A 531 7.59 1.81 -13.08
CA GLY A 531 6.87 3.02 -13.48
C GLY A 531 7.60 4.32 -13.15
N SER A 532 8.17 4.44 -11.95
CA SER A 532 8.91 5.65 -11.52
C SER A 532 10.21 5.89 -12.31
N THR A 533 10.69 4.87 -13.02
CA THR A 533 11.84 4.96 -13.93
C THR A 533 11.39 5.15 -15.38
N ALA A 534 10.49 4.29 -15.87
CA ALA A 534 10.10 4.24 -17.27
C ALA A 534 9.25 5.44 -17.70
N PHE A 535 8.30 5.90 -16.86
CA PHE A 535 7.43 7.00 -17.26
C PHE A 535 8.18 8.34 -17.37
N PRO A 536 9.06 8.74 -16.42
CA PRO A 536 9.85 9.95 -16.60
C PRO A 536 10.81 9.85 -17.80
N ALA A 537 11.38 8.67 -18.06
CA ALA A 537 12.24 8.45 -19.24
C ALA A 537 11.45 8.64 -20.54
N LEU A 538 10.26 8.06 -20.60
CA LEU A 538 9.37 8.17 -21.75
C LEU A 538 8.86 9.60 -21.94
N PHE A 539 8.53 10.32 -20.87
CA PHE A 539 8.19 11.73 -20.96
C PHE A 539 9.37 12.57 -21.45
N ALA A 540 10.59 12.32 -20.95
CA ALA A 540 11.78 13.04 -21.35
C ALA A 540 12.06 12.94 -22.86
N THR A 541 11.80 11.77 -23.46
CA THR A 541 12.02 11.53 -24.89
C THR A 541 10.85 11.98 -25.78
N THR A 542 9.62 12.03 -25.25
CA THR A 542 8.41 12.27 -26.06
C THR A 542 7.81 13.67 -25.89
N VAL A 543 8.25 14.47 -24.92
CA VAL A 543 7.69 15.81 -24.64
C VAL A 543 7.76 16.76 -25.84
N PHE A 544 8.76 16.61 -26.72
CA PHE A 544 8.90 17.39 -27.95
C PHE A 544 7.87 17.01 -29.02
N MET A 545 7.40 15.76 -29.04
CA MET A 545 6.39 15.28 -29.98
C MET A 545 4.97 15.51 -29.45
N ASN A 546 4.70 15.03 -28.24
CA ASN A 546 3.44 15.21 -27.54
C ASN A 546 3.66 15.02 -26.04
N ALA A 547 3.48 16.09 -25.26
CA ALA A 547 3.60 16.06 -23.80
C ALA A 547 2.64 15.05 -23.13
N GLY A 548 1.50 14.76 -23.76
CA GLY A 548 0.49 13.83 -23.25
C GLY A 548 0.74 12.35 -23.56
N PHE A 549 1.74 12.03 -24.40
CA PHE A 549 1.99 10.66 -24.88
C PHE A 549 2.22 9.66 -23.74
N VAL A 550 2.92 10.09 -22.68
CA VAL A 550 3.18 9.30 -21.47
C VAL A 550 1.90 8.79 -20.81
N PHE A 551 0.84 9.60 -20.81
CA PHE A 551 -0.44 9.22 -20.23
C PHE A 551 -1.22 8.27 -21.13
N HIS A 552 -1.06 8.35 -22.46
CA HIS A 552 -1.62 7.34 -23.37
C HIS A 552 -0.98 5.96 -23.13
N MET A 553 0.34 5.90 -22.91
CA MET A 553 1.01 4.65 -22.51
C MET A 553 0.51 4.14 -21.16
N GLY A 554 0.31 5.03 -20.19
CA GLY A 554 -0.31 4.68 -18.90
C GLY A 554 -1.73 4.13 -19.05
N ALA A 555 -2.55 4.73 -19.93
CA ALA A 555 -3.89 4.25 -20.25
C ALA A 555 -3.85 2.85 -20.88
N LEU A 556 -2.90 2.59 -21.79
CA LEU A 556 -2.71 1.28 -22.41
C LEU A 556 -2.33 0.21 -21.37
N ILE A 557 -1.39 0.51 -20.48
CA ILE A 557 -0.98 -0.42 -19.40
C ILE A 557 -2.17 -0.77 -18.49
N LEU A 558 -3.00 0.22 -18.15
CA LEU A 558 -4.20 0.00 -17.33
C LEU A 558 -5.31 -0.74 -18.10
N ALA A 559 -5.45 -0.51 -19.40
CA ALA A 559 -6.36 -1.28 -20.24
C ALA A 559 -5.95 -2.76 -20.31
N LEU A 560 -4.64 -3.05 -20.34
CA LEU A 560 -4.14 -4.42 -20.24
C LEU A 560 -4.47 -5.04 -18.87
N ALA A 561 -4.33 -4.29 -17.77
CA ALA A 561 -4.76 -4.75 -16.44
C ALA A 561 -6.27 -5.06 -16.41
N PHE A 562 -7.11 -4.22 -17.00
CA PHE A 562 -8.54 -4.47 -17.16
C PHE A 562 -8.84 -5.76 -17.93
N VAL A 563 -8.15 -5.98 -19.06
CA VAL A 563 -8.31 -7.21 -19.85
C VAL A 563 -7.90 -8.45 -19.06
N LEU A 564 -6.79 -8.38 -18.30
CA LEU A 564 -6.37 -9.48 -17.42
C LEU A 564 -7.42 -9.78 -16.34
N THR A 565 -7.99 -8.75 -15.71
CA THR A 565 -9.08 -8.94 -14.73
C THR A 565 -10.34 -9.51 -15.39
N ALA A 566 -10.65 -9.12 -16.63
CA ALA A 566 -11.77 -9.70 -17.38
C ALA A 566 -11.56 -11.19 -17.71
N ILE A 567 -10.34 -11.58 -18.07
CA ILE A 567 -9.95 -13.00 -18.22
C ILE A 567 -10.10 -13.72 -16.87
N ASN A 568 -9.69 -13.08 -15.78
CA ASN A 568 -9.81 -13.65 -14.43
C ASN A 568 -11.29 -13.87 -14.03
N ILE A 569 -12.17 -12.92 -14.37
CA ILE A 569 -13.63 -13.05 -14.21
C ILE A 569 -14.12 -14.29 -14.96
N TYR A 570 -13.71 -14.47 -16.21
CA TYR A 570 -14.11 -15.62 -17.01
C TYR A 570 -13.63 -16.95 -16.37
N LEU A 571 -12.37 -17.03 -15.96
CA LEU A 571 -11.79 -18.22 -15.37
C LEU A 571 -12.43 -18.62 -14.03
N LEU A 572 -12.73 -17.64 -13.18
CA LEU A 572 -13.29 -17.88 -11.84
C LEU A 572 -14.80 -18.12 -11.85
N LEU A 573 -15.55 -17.55 -12.81
CA LEU A 573 -17.01 -17.71 -12.87
C LEU A 573 -17.47 -18.82 -13.81
N TYR A 574 -16.74 -19.06 -14.90
CA TYR A 574 -17.15 -19.96 -15.98
C TYR A 574 -16.15 -21.08 -16.27
N GLY A 575 -14.92 -21.00 -15.75
CA GLY A 575 -13.86 -21.98 -15.97
C GLY A 575 -13.92 -23.21 -15.06
N LYS A 576 -12.92 -24.09 -15.19
CA LYS A 576 -12.72 -25.31 -14.38
C LYS A 576 -12.52 -25.08 -12.87
N TYR A 577 -12.48 -23.82 -12.42
CA TYR A 577 -12.18 -23.43 -11.04
C TYR A 577 -13.43 -23.05 -10.22
N LYS A 578 -14.61 -23.48 -10.66
CA LYS A 578 -15.92 -23.22 -10.02
C LYS A 578 -16.09 -23.97 -8.70
#